data_AF-A0A5M3MLP7-F1
#
_entry.id   AF-A0A5M3MLP7-F1
#
_cell.length_a   1.000
_cell.length_b   1.000
_cell.length_c   1.000
_cell.angle_alpha   90.00
_cell.angle_beta   90.00
_cell.angle_gamma   90.00
#
_symmetry.space_group_name_H-M   'P 1'
#
loop_
_entity.id
_entity.type
_entity.pdbx_description
1 polymer ?
#
loop_
_entity_poly.entity_id
_entity_poly.type
_entity_poly.pdbx_seq_one_letter_code
_entity_poly.pdbx_strand_id
1 'polypeptide(L)'
;RLEDTCALNRIENIQLGIGLFHLLMNFAWMILSTHRGAIEQAGSLAWYIGRLGLSRLGNSKPDYQTLVDLFTVVLQANVLVYWELTTGKSLDELSKEKPTAAQLLDLARQMHAKY
;
A
#
# COMPACT_ATOMS: atom_id res chain seq x y z
N ARG A 1 -6.74 23.28 -38.66
CA ARG A 1 -5.89 22.47 -37.76
C ARG A 1 -5.66 23.35 -36.54
N LEU A 2 -6.23 23.03 -35.37
CA LEU A 2 -5.99 23.81 -34.16
C LEU A 2 -4.50 23.67 -33.82
N GLU A 3 -3.80 24.78 -33.73
CA GLU A 3 -2.37 24.78 -33.39
C GLU A 3 -2.19 24.35 -31.93
N ASP A 4 -1.22 23.48 -31.71
CA ASP A 4 -0.82 22.97 -30.39
C ASP A 4 -0.13 24.07 -29.58
N THR A 5 -0.91 25.01 -29.09
CA THR A 5 -0.42 26.18 -28.35
C THR A 5 -0.18 25.89 -26.86
N CYS A 6 -0.63 24.73 -26.35
CA CYS A 6 -0.48 24.34 -24.96
C CYS A 6 -0.42 22.81 -24.81
N ALA A 7 0.42 22.32 -23.90
CA ALA A 7 0.57 20.89 -23.60
C ALA A 7 -0.77 20.22 -23.21
N LEU A 8 -1.74 20.95 -22.67
CA LEU A 8 -3.06 20.42 -22.31
C LEU A 8 -3.96 20.14 -23.53
N ASN A 9 -3.65 20.71 -24.70
CA ASN A 9 -4.42 20.50 -25.94
C ASN A 9 -3.96 19.26 -26.72
N ARG A 10 -2.85 18.64 -26.28
CA ARG A 10 -2.31 17.41 -26.86
C ARG A 10 -2.96 16.19 -26.21
N ILE A 11 -3.73 15.44 -27.00
CA ILE A 11 -4.39 14.21 -26.56
C ILE A 11 -3.38 13.20 -26.00
N GLU A 12 -2.16 13.18 -26.54
CA GLU A 12 -1.07 12.32 -26.09
C GLU A 12 -0.73 12.54 -24.60
N ASN A 13 -0.77 13.78 -24.13
CA ASN A 13 -0.48 14.10 -22.73
C ASN A 13 -1.59 13.63 -21.78
N ILE A 14 -2.85 13.62 -22.25
CA ILE A 14 -3.99 13.08 -21.50
C ILE A 14 -3.92 11.55 -21.46
N GLN A 15 -3.50 10.91 -22.57
CA GLN A 15 -3.35 9.46 -22.66
C GLN A 15 -2.29 8.90 -21.71
N LEU A 16 -1.20 9.63 -21.45
CA LEU A 16 -0.18 9.20 -20.47
C LEU A 16 -0.77 9.02 -19.06
N GLY A 17 -1.59 9.96 -18.60
CA GLY A 17 -2.23 9.88 -17.29
C GLY A 17 -3.22 8.72 -17.19
N ILE A 18 -4.08 8.56 -18.20
CA ILE A 18 -5.06 7.47 -18.25
C ILE A 18 -4.37 6.11 -18.36
N GLY A 19 -3.32 6.01 -19.19
CA GLY A 19 -2.54 4.79 -19.37
C GLY A 19 -1.84 4.36 -18.08
N LEU A 20 -1.19 5.30 -17.38
CA LEU A 20 -0.56 5.03 -16.08
C LEU A 20 -1.59 4.60 -15.03
N PHE A 21 -2.74 5.26 -14.97
CA PHE A 21 -3.83 4.89 -14.07
C PHE A 21 -4.28 3.44 -14.31
N HIS A 22 -4.54 3.05 -15.57
CA HIS A 22 -4.95 1.68 -15.88
C HIS A 22 -3.87 0.65 -15.57
N LEU A 23 -2.60 0.97 -15.81
CA LEU A 23 -1.48 0.10 -15.46
C LEU A 23 -1.46 -0.15 -13.94
N LEU A 24 -1.52 0.91 -13.13
CA LEU A 24 -1.53 0.81 -11.68
C LEU A 24 -2.77 0.07 -11.14
N MET A 25 -3.94 0.33 -11.72
CA MET A 25 -5.18 -0.36 -11.37
C MET A 25 -5.09 -1.85 -11.64
N ASN A 26 -4.64 -2.24 -12.84
CA ASN A 26 -4.47 -3.64 -13.20
C ASN A 26 -3.43 -4.33 -12.30
N PHE A 27 -2.34 -3.64 -11.97
CA PHE A 27 -1.33 -4.16 -11.06
C PHE A 27 -1.90 -4.38 -9.65
N ALA A 28 -2.67 -3.42 -9.13
CA ALA A 28 -3.33 -3.56 -7.83
C ALA A 28 -4.33 -4.73 -7.82
N TRP A 29 -5.13 -4.88 -8.87
CA TRP A 29 -6.04 -6.01 -9.04
C TRP A 29 -5.31 -7.35 -9.09
N MET A 30 -4.17 -7.41 -9.79
CA MET A 30 -3.33 -8.60 -9.84
C MET A 30 -2.80 -8.96 -8.45
N ILE A 31 -2.28 -7.99 -7.68
CA ILE A 31 -1.84 -8.21 -6.30
C ILE A 31 -2.98 -8.81 -5.47
N LEU A 32 -4.17 -8.21 -5.54
CA LEU A 32 -5.33 -8.71 -4.81
C LEU A 32 -5.68 -10.14 -5.23
N SER A 33 -5.68 -10.45 -6.53
CA SER A 33 -6.02 -11.78 -7.02
C SER A 33 -5.00 -12.84 -6.60
N THR A 34 -3.71 -12.52 -6.69
CA THR A 34 -2.62 -13.46 -6.41
C THR A 34 -2.40 -13.66 -4.91
N HIS A 35 -2.54 -12.59 -4.12
CA HIS A 35 -2.22 -12.58 -2.69
C HIS A 35 -3.44 -12.43 -1.78
N ARG A 36 -4.66 -12.70 -2.30
CA ARG A 36 -5.92 -12.58 -1.53
C ARG A 36 -5.86 -13.35 -0.21
N GLY A 37 -5.43 -14.61 -0.29
CA GLY A 37 -5.53 -15.59 0.80
C GLY A 37 -6.97 -15.87 1.21
N ALA A 38 -7.15 -16.48 2.39
CA ALA A 38 -8.44 -16.86 2.96
C ALA A 38 -8.85 -15.99 4.15
N ILE A 39 -10.16 -15.83 4.40
CA ILE A 39 -10.67 -15.01 5.51
C ILE A 39 -10.23 -15.57 6.87
N GLU A 40 -10.02 -16.88 6.96
CA GLU A 40 -9.59 -17.59 8.16
C GLU A 40 -8.08 -17.47 8.39
N GLN A 41 -7.32 -17.11 7.35
CA GLN A 41 -5.87 -16.95 7.43
C GLN A 41 -5.53 -15.55 7.95
N ALA A 42 -5.23 -15.47 9.25
CA ALA A 42 -4.78 -14.22 9.86
C ALA A 42 -3.61 -13.60 9.08
N GLY A 43 -3.73 -12.30 8.80
CA GLY A 43 -2.74 -11.54 8.02
C GLY A 43 -2.92 -11.60 6.50
N SER A 44 -3.84 -12.40 5.97
CA SER A 44 -4.17 -12.37 4.54
C SER A 44 -4.93 -11.08 4.17
N LEU A 45 -4.92 -10.70 2.89
CA LEU A 45 -5.73 -9.56 2.41
C LEU A 45 -7.23 -9.80 2.65
N ALA A 46 -7.71 -11.03 2.48
CA ALA A 46 -9.10 -11.40 2.76
C ALA A 46 -9.47 -11.23 4.25
N TRP A 47 -8.56 -11.59 5.16
CA TRP A 47 -8.73 -11.39 6.60
C TRP A 47 -8.82 -9.90 6.93
N TYR A 48 -7.92 -9.08 6.39
CA TYR A 48 -7.96 -7.62 6.58
C TYR A 48 -9.22 -6.99 5.98
N ILE A 49 -9.63 -7.40 4.77
CA ILE A 49 -10.87 -6.94 4.12
C ILE A 49 -12.09 -7.23 5.00
N GLY A 50 -12.17 -8.44 5.56
CA GLY A 50 -13.24 -8.83 6.46
C GLY A 50 -13.24 -8.01 7.75
N ARG A 51 -12.07 -7.81 8.37
CA ARG A 51 -11.92 -7.07 9.63
C ARG A 51 -12.18 -5.57 9.48
N LEU A 52 -11.81 -4.97 8.36
CA LEU A 52 -12.01 -3.55 8.06
C LEU A 52 -13.39 -3.26 7.44
N GLY A 53 -14.23 -4.28 7.21
CA GLY A 53 -15.56 -4.10 6.62
C GLY A 53 -15.52 -3.66 5.14
N LEU A 54 -14.42 -3.90 4.43
CA LEU A 54 -14.22 -3.47 3.04
C LEU A 54 -14.80 -4.47 2.04
N SER A 55 -16.01 -4.97 2.29
CA SER A 55 -16.66 -6.06 1.52
C SER A 55 -16.74 -5.80 0.01
N ARG A 56 -16.77 -4.52 -0.42
CA ARG A 56 -16.78 -4.11 -1.83
C ARG A 56 -15.50 -4.51 -2.60
N LEU A 57 -14.40 -4.75 -1.89
CA LEU A 57 -13.17 -5.31 -2.47
C LEU A 57 -13.29 -6.81 -2.82
N GLY A 58 -14.40 -7.45 -2.45
CA GLY A 58 -14.73 -8.84 -2.83
C GLY A 58 -15.23 -9.01 -4.27
N ASN A 59 -15.58 -7.92 -4.97
CA ASN A 59 -16.18 -7.97 -6.29
C ASN A 59 -15.16 -8.27 -7.40
N SER A 60 -15.65 -8.64 -8.59
CA SER A 60 -14.82 -8.92 -9.78
C SER A 60 -14.01 -7.72 -10.28
N LYS A 61 -14.44 -6.49 -9.96
CA LYS A 61 -13.76 -5.23 -10.27
C LYS A 61 -13.74 -4.35 -9.02
N PRO A 62 -12.81 -4.60 -8.09
CA PRO A 62 -12.73 -3.81 -6.87
C PRO A 62 -12.31 -2.37 -7.19
N ASP A 63 -12.85 -1.43 -6.43
CA ASP A 63 -12.51 -0.02 -6.56
C ASP A 63 -11.00 0.21 -6.32
N TYR A 64 -10.36 0.91 -7.24
CA TYR A 64 -8.90 1.10 -7.22
C TYR A 64 -8.44 1.87 -5.98
N GLN A 65 -9.11 2.97 -5.65
CA GLN A 65 -8.70 3.82 -4.53
C GLN A 65 -8.81 3.06 -3.21
N THR A 66 -9.93 2.39 -2.99
CA THR A 66 -10.15 1.57 -1.80
C THR A 66 -9.11 0.44 -1.69
N LEU A 67 -8.66 -0.10 -2.83
CA LEU A 67 -7.65 -1.15 -2.86
C LEU A 67 -6.25 -0.63 -2.50
N VAL A 68 -5.88 0.55 -3.02
CA VAL A 68 -4.64 1.23 -2.65
C VAL A 68 -4.64 1.58 -1.16
N ASP A 69 -5.76 2.11 -0.65
CA ASP A 69 -5.90 2.45 0.76
C ASP A 69 -5.72 1.21 1.65
N LEU A 70 -6.32 0.07 1.27
CA LEU A 70 -6.10 -1.20 1.95
C LEU A 70 -4.61 -1.58 1.98
N PHE A 71 -3.91 -1.52 0.84
CA PHE A 71 -2.49 -1.86 0.78
C PHE A 71 -1.64 -0.95 1.67
N THR A 72 -1.93 0.35 1.68
CA THR A 72 -1.25 1.30 2.55
C THR A 72 -1.50 0.98 4.02
N VAL A 73 -2.74 0.72 4.42
CA VAL A 73 -3.08 0.39 5.82
C VAL A 73 -2.41 -0.91 6.25
N VAL A 74 -2.44 -1.95 5.42
CA VAL A 74 -1.80 -3.24 5.72
C VAL A 74 -0.29 -3.09 5.83
N LEU A 75 0.34 -2.33 4.92
CA LEU A 75 1.77 -2.05 4.99
C LEU A 75 2.13 -1.30 6.28
N GLN A 76 1.39 -0.24 6.62
CA GLN A 76 1.61 0.53 7.84
C GLN A 76 1.44 -0.34 9.09
N ALA A 77 0.38 -1.15 9.15
CA ALA A 77 0.17 -2.07 10.27
C ALA A 77 1.32 -3.07 10.42
N ASN A 78 1.78 -3.67 9.32
CA ASN A 78 2.93 -4.58 9.34
C ASN A 78 4.20 -3.87 9.81
N VAL A 79 4.46 -2.64 9.35
CA VAL A 79 5.62 -1.85 9.81
C VAL A 79 5.56 -1.61 11.33
N LEU A 80 4.39 -1.28 11.89
CA LEU A 80 4.23 -1.09 13.33
C LEU A 80 4.47 -2.38 14.12
N VAL A 81 4.00 -3.52 13.62
CA VAL A 81 4.24 -4.83 14.25
C VAL A 81 5.70 -5.24 14.17
N TYR A 82 6.31 -5.13 12.99
CA TYR A 82 7.71 -5.49 12.77
C TYR A 82 8.67 -4.63 13.58
N TRP A 83 8.32 -3.37 13.81
CA TRP A 83 9.02 -2.49 14.73
C TRP A 83 9.08 -3.11 16.14
N GLU A 84 7.93 -3.45 16.70
CA GLU A 84 7.80 -3.99 18.05
C GLU A 84 8.52 -5.34 18.17
N LEU A 85 8.39 -6.20 17.16
CA LEU A 85 9.10 -7.49 17.11
C LEU A 85 10.63 -7.35 17.02
N THR A 86 11.12 -6.28 16.41
CA THR A 86 12.57 -6.08 16.20
C THR A 86 13.21 -5.40 17.41
N THR A 87 12.51 -4.45 18.01
CA THR A 87 13.04 -3.65 19.13
C THR A 87 12.67 -4.21 20.50
N GLY A 88 11.61 -5.02 20.58
CA GLY A 88 10.99 -5.43 21.84
C GLY A 88 10.32 -4.27 22.60
N LYS A 89 10.08 -3.14 21.92
CA LYS A 89 9.58 -1.89 22.53
C LYS A 89 8.30 -1.47 21.85
N SER A 90 7.38 -0.95 22.66
CA SER A 90 6.23 -0.19 22.16
C SER A 90 6.69 1.14 21.53
N LEU A 91 5.82 1.72 20.70
CA LEU A 91 6.06 3.03 20.08
C LEU A 91 6.27 4.13 21.13
N ASP A 92 5.55 4.07 22.25
CA ASP A 92 5.68 5.06 23.32
C ASP A 92 7.06 5.00 23.98
N GLU A 93 7.53 3.80 24.32
CA GLU A 93 8.87 3.59 24.90
C GLU A 93 9.97 4.08 23.97
N LEU A 94 9.87 3.74 22.69
CA LEU A 94 10.84 4.20 21.72
C LEU A 94 10.80 5.72 21.53
N SER A 95 9.62 6.33 21.50
CA SER A 95 9.50 7.78 21.31
C SER A 95 10.24 8.56 22.41
N LYS A 96 10.26 8.02 23.64
CA LYS A 96 10.98 8.59 24.78
C LYS A 96 12.50 8.49 24.63
N GLU A 97 13.00 7.50 23.91
CA GLU A 97 14.44 7.35 23.60
C GLU A 97 14.93 8.36 22.57
N LYS A 98 14.01 9.00 21.82
CA LYS A 98 14.30 10.01 20.79
C LYS A 98 15.37 9.51 19.80
N PRO A 99 15.13 8.36 19.12
CA PRO A 99 16.09 7.82 18.17
C PRO A 99 16.38 8.84 17.06
N THR A 100 17.65 8.93 16.70
CA THR A 100 18.09 9.76 15.57
C THR A 100 17.59 9.18 14.24
N ALA A 101 17.51 10.03 13.21
CA ALA A 101 17.11 9.59 11.87
C ALA A 101 17.98 8.44 11.32
N ALA A 102 19.28 8.43 11.66
CA ALA A 102 20.20 7.35 11.26
C ALA A 102 19.84 6.02 11.93
N GLN A 103 19.48 6.03 13.22
CA GLN A 103 19.05 4.83 13.94
C GLN A 103 17.71 4.30 13.43
N LEU A 104 16.76 5.20 13.12
CA LEU A 104 15.49 4.83 12.50
C LEU A 104 15.71 4.17 11.13
N LEU A 105 16.62 4.72 10.32
CA LEU A 105 16.95 4.16 9.01
C LEU A 105 17.64 2.81 9.11
N ASP A 106 18.56 2.64 10.06
CA ASP A 106 19.22 1.36 10.29
C ASP A 106 18.22 0.27 10.70
N LEU A 107 17.32 0.61 11.62
CA LEU A 107 16.26 -0.30 12.03
C LEU A 107 15.29 -0.65 10.89
N ALA A 108 14.92 0.32 10.06
CA ALA A 108 14.12 0.05 8.87
C ALA A 108 14.82 -0.92 7.91
N ARG A 109 16.14 -0.80 7.73
CA ARG A 109 16.94 -1.74 6.93
C ARG A 109 16.97 -3.14 7.56
N GLN A 110 17.10 -3.23 8.89
CA GLN A 110 17.05 -4.51 9.60
C GLN A 110 15.69 -5.19 9.42
N MET A 111 14.59 -4.44 9.54
CA MET A 111 13.24 -4.95 9.32
C MET A 111 13.05 -5.45 7.89
N HIS A 112 13.46 -4.66 6.89
CA HIS A 112 13.37 -5.02 5.48
C HIS A 112 14.23 -6.23 5.09
N ALA A 113 15.35 -6.47 5.79
CA ALA A 113 16.19 -7.65 5.55
C ALA A 113 15.62 -8.93 6.18
N LYS A 114 14.80 -8.80 7.22
CA LYS A 114 14.31 -9.92 8.04
C LYS A 114 12.92 -10.42 7.63
N TYR A 115 12.03 -9.53 7.22
CA TYR A 115 10.63 -9.83 6.86
C TYR A 115 10.37 -9.48 5.41
#